data_AF-A0A5R9E7N4-F1
#
_entry.id   AF-A0A5R9E7N4-F1
#
_cell.length_a   1.000
_cell.length_b   1.000
_cell.length_c   1.000
_cell.angle_alpha   90.00
_cell.angle_beta   90.00
_cell.angle_gamma   90.00
#
_symmetry.space_group_name_H-M   'P 1'
#
loop_
_entity.id
_entity.type
_entity.pdbx_description
1 polymer ?
#
loop_
_entity_poly.entity_id
_entity_poly.type
_entity_poly.pdbx_seq_one_letter_code
_entity_poly.pdbx_strand_id
1 'polypeptide(L)'
;MSVPTEGLTLGAVSAIVEKKILTNKIRIYRPGEPVFNPDTGQYEPGPPVTVYEGPGAIFPTSGPSVVLHLAGQAYVDDTPSRYRLLTPLSAPVASREDIVAVVEAEDESAIGRTWRVIDIGETSTLSIVRTTWVDQNTQTRSVK
;
A
#
# COMPACT_ATOMS: atom_id res chain seq x y z
N MET A 1 -24.78 -7.18 -41.92
CA MET A 1 -24.60 -7.49 -40.49
C MET A 1 -23.12 -7.37 -40.19
N SER A 2 -22.72 -6.29 -39.50
CA SER A 2 -21.34 -6.10 -39.06
C SER A 2 -21.03 -7.08 -37.95
N VAL A 3 -19.97 -7.87 -38.10
CA VAL A 3 -19.40 -8.67 -37.02
C VAL A 3 -19.04 -7.69 -35.89
N PRO A 4 -19.51 -7.87 -34.64
CA PRO A 4 -18.99 -7.06 -33.55
C PRO A 4 -17.50 -7.39 -33.45
N THR A 5 -16.64 -6.40 -33.63
CA THR A 5 -15.24 -6.53 -33.22
C THR A 5 -15.27 -6.93 -31.75
N GLU A 6 -14.80 -8.13 -31.41
CA GLU A 6 -14.69 -8.59 -30.02
C GLU A 6 -13.88 -7.56 -29.24
N GLY A 7 -14.60 -6.66 -28.56
CA GLY A 7 -14.02 -5.62 -27.73
C GLY A 7 -13.47 -6.23 -26.46
N LEU A 8 -12.47 -5.56 -25.86
CA LEU A 8 -11.96 -5.85 -24.53
C LEU A 8 -13.12 -6.03 -23.54
N THR A 9 -13.39 -7.26 -23.10
CA THR A 9 -14.38 -7.53 -22.05
C THR A 9 -13.80 -7.14 -20.70
N LEU A 10 -14.64 -6.79 -19.72
CA LEU A 10 -14.18 -6.47 -18.38
C LEU A 10 -13.40 -7.63 -17.73
N GLY A 11 -13.79 -8.88 -18.02
CA GLY A 11 -13.07 -10.07 -17.58
C GLY A 11 -11.67 -10.16 -18.19
N ALA A 12 -11.53 -9.89 -19.49
CA ALA A 12 -10.21 -9.85 -20.15
C ALA A 12 -9.33 -8.75 -19.58
N VAL A 13 -9.88 -7.56 -19.32
CA VAL A 13 -9.12 -6.46 -18.70
C VAL A 13 -8.72 -6.82 -17.27
N SER A 14 -9.60 -7.43 -16.48
CA SER A 14 -9.29 -7.85 -15.10
C SER A 14 -8.14 -8.86 -15.06
N ALA A 15 -8.17 -9.86 -15.92
CA ALA A 15 -7.09 -10.84 -16.03
C ALA A 15 -5.75 -10.20 -16.45
N ILE A 16 -5.78 -9.20 -17.34
CA ILE A 16 -4.58 -8.45 -17.72
C ILE A 16 -4.04 -7.64 -16.54
N VAL A 17 -4.91 -6.94 -15.81
CA VAL A 17 -4.51 -6.12 -14.65
C VAL A 17 -3.90 -6.98 -13.55
N GLU A 18 -4.54 -8.09 -13.19
CA GLU A 18 -4.00 -9.00 -12.18
C GLU A 18 -2.65 -9.57 -12.60
N LYS A 19 -2.48 -9.92 -13.88
CA LYS A 19 -1.25 -10.53 -14.38
C LYS A 19 -0.09 -9.55 -14.62
N LYS A 20 -0.38 -8.30 -14.97
CA LYS A 20 0.62 -7.33 -15.46
C LYS A 20 0.80 -6.11 -14.59
N ILE A 21 -0.16 -5.81 -13.71
CA ILE A 21 -0.09 -4.67 -12.80
C ILE A 21 0.10 -5.16 -11.37
N LEU A 22 -0.67 -6.17 -10.93
CA LEU A 22 -0.60 -6.73 -9.57
C LEU A 22 0.47 -7.82 -9.46
N THR A 23 1.69 -7.51 -9.91
CA THR A 23 2.78 -8.49 -10.03
C THR A 23 3.45 -8.84 -8.71
N ASN A 24 3.26 -8.03 -7.67
CA ASN A 24 3.86 -8.26 -6.36
C ASN A 24 2.90 -9.04 -5.46
N LYS A 25 3.44 -9.78 -4.51
CA LYS A 25 2.67 -10.34 -3.39
C LYS A 25 2.81 -9.42 -2.19
N ILE A 26 1.69 -8.89 -1.73
CA ILE A 26 1.61 -7.99 -0.58
C ILE A 26 0.87 -8.66 0.57
N ARG A 27 1.28 -8.34 1.79
CA ARG A 27 0.58 -8.70 3.03
C ARG A 27 0.05 -7.44 3.69
N ILE A 28 -1.24 -7.42 3.97
CA ILE A 28 -1.89 -6.42 4.83
C ILE A 28 -2.12 -7.10 6.17
N TYR A 29 -1.64 -6.48 7.24
CA TYR A 29 -1.86 -6.98 8.60
C TYR A 29 -2.20 -5.85 9.55
N ARG A 30 -3.03 -6.17 10.54
CA ARG A 30 -3.33 -5.28 11.64
C ARG A 30 -2.34 -5.55 12.77
N PRO A 31 -1.67 -4.51 13.31
CA PRO A 31 -0.89 -4.67 14.54
C PRO A 31 -1.76 -5.25 15.65
N GLY A 32 -1.21 -6.17 16.44
CA GLY A 32 -1.93 -6.73 17.58
C GLY A 32 -2.10 -5.71 18.70
N GLU A 33 -3.19 -5.82 19.45
CA GLU A 33 -3.41 -5.00 20.64
C GLU A 33 -2.26 -5.20 21.65
N PRO A 34 -1.81 -4.15 22.35
CA PRO A 34 -0.78 -4.30 23.38
C PRO A 34 -1.20 -5.28 24.48
N VAL A 35 -0.35 -6.28 24.75
CA VAL A 35 -0.54 -7.27 25.80
C VAL A 35 0.42 -6.98 26.94
N PHE A 36 -0.08 -6.92 28.17
CA PHE A 36 0.76 -6.72 29.34
C PHE A 36 1.60 -7.96 29.63
N ASN A 37 2.93 -7.81 29.68
CA ASN A 37 3.86 -8.84 30.08
C ASN A 37 4.16 -8.71 31.60
N PRO A 38 3.72 -9.66 32.44
CA PRO A 38 3.91 -9.59 33.89
C PRO A 38 5.36 -9.76 34.35
N ASP A 39 6.21 -10.38 33.53
CA ASP A 39 7.61 -10.63 33.86
C ASP A 39 8.47 -9.37 33.64
N THR A 40 8.11 -8.53 32.66
CA THR A 40 8.82 -7.28 32.34
C THR A 40 8.12 -6.04 32.90
N GLY A 41 6.84 -6.15 33.25
CA GLY A 41 5.99 -5.04 33.68
C GLY A 41 5.67 -4.05 32.55
N GLN A 42 5.87 -4.43 31.29
CA GLN A 42 5.67 -3.59 30.12
C GLN A 42 4.55 -4.13 29.23
N TYR A 43 3.94 -3.25 28.44
CA TYR A 43 3.04 -3.67 27.36
C TYR A 43 3.87 -3.99 26.12
N GLU A 44 3.68 -5.18 25.58
CA GLU A 44 4.32 -5.65 24.36
C GLU A 44 3.30 -5.71 23.21
N PRO A 45 3.70 -5.45 21.96
CA PRO A 45 2.78 -5.62 20.83
C PRO A 45 2.24 -7.04 20.77
N GLY A 46 0.91 -7.18 20.74
CA GLY A 46 0.27 -8.46 20.53
C GLY A 46 0.57 -9.04 19.14
N PRO A 47 0.27 -10.34 18.93
CA PRO A 47 0.47 -10.96 17.64
C PRO A 47 -0.37 -10.24 16.57
N PRO A 48 0.22 -9.89 15.42
CA PRO A 48 -0.50 -9.22 14.34
C PRO A 48 -1.52 -10.16 13.69
N VAL A 49 -2.58 -9.59 13.15
CA VAL A 49 -3.63 -10.31 12.42
C VAL A 49 -3.50 -10.03 10.93
N THR A 50 -3.23 -11.06 10.13
CA THR A 50 -3.23 -10.93 8.66
C THR A 50 -4.64 -10.67 8.15
N VAL A 51 -4.83 -9.54 7.47
CA VAL A 51 -6.08 -9.12 6.83
C VAL A 51 -6.15 -9.66 5.40
N TYR A 52 -5.02 -9.62 4.69
CA TYR A 52 -4.91 -10.07 3.31
C TYR A 52 -3.48 -10.48 3.00
N GLU A 53 -3.30 -11.54 2.21
CA GLU A 53 -2.02 -11.87 1.59
C GLU A 53 -2.28 -12.36 0.16
N GLY A 54 -1.70 -11.68 -0.83
CA GLY A 54 -1.95 -12.00 -2.23
C GLY A 54 -1.43 -10.93 -3.20
N PRO A 55 -1.86 -10.96 -4.46
CA PRO A 55 -1.46 -10.00 -5.47
C PRO A 55 -1.76 -8.56 -5.07
N GLY A 56 -0.85 -7.65 -5.42
CA GLY A 56 -1.07 -6.21 -5.29
C GLY A 56 0.05 -5.40 -5.92
N ALA A 57 -0.12 -4.08 -5.93
CA ALA A 57 0.87 -3.16 -6.46
C ALA A 57 0.88 -1.88 -5.63
N ILE A 58 2.06 -1.26 -5.49
CA ILE A 58 2.21 0.02 -4.79
C ILE A 58 2.89 0.99 -5.74
N PHE A 59 2.32 2.18 -5.90
CA PHE A 59 2.88 3.21 -6.77
C PHE A 59 2.83 4.60 -6.09
N PRO A 60 3.86 5.45 -6.30
CA PRO A 60 3.89 6.78 -5.71
C PRO A 60 2.78 7.66 -6.32
N THR A 61 2.20 8.54 -5.50
CA THR A 61 1.09 9.41 -5.93
C THR A 61 1.58 10.73 -6.56
N SER A 62 2.85 11.07 -6.36
CA SER A 62 3.51 12.23 -6.98
C SER A 62 4.97 11.90 -7.31
N GLY A 63 5.43 12.34 -8.49
CA GLY A 63 6.86 12.46 -8.78
C GLY A 63 7.50 13.59 -7.95
N PRO A 64 8.82 13.84 -8.10
CA PRO A 64 9.53 14.83 -7.29
C PRO A 64 8.87 16.22 -7.41
N SER A 65 8.26 16.67 -6.31
CA SER A 65 7.67 18.00 -6.19
C SER A 65 8.80 19.02 -6.00
N VAL A 66 9.10 19.83 -7.03
CA VAL A 66 9.95 21.01 -6.84
C VAL A 66 9.08 22.09 -6.20
N VAL A 67 9.22 22.27 -4.89
CA VAL A 67 8.58 23.39 -4.17
C VAL A 67 9.46 24.62 -4.38
N LEU A 68 9.04 25.56 -5.24
CA LEU A 68 9.70 26.86 -5.36
C LEU A 68 9.46 27.66 -4.06
N HIS A 69 10.51 27.97 -3.32
CA HIS A 69 10.43 28.75 -2.07
C HIS A 69 10.77 30.23 -2.32
N LEU A 70 10.00 31.13 -1.70
CA LEU A 70 10.41 32.52 -1.46
C LEU A 70 11.59 32.49 -0.47
N ALA A 71 12.68 33.19 -0.80
CA ALA A 71 13.95 33.11 -0.10
C ALA A 71 13.84 33.40 1.42
N GLY A 72 14.35 32.49 2.27
CA GLY A 72 14.79 32.83 3.62
C GLY A 72 14.32 31.98 4.80
N GLN A 73 13.57 30.89 4.61
CA GLN A 73 13.20 29.98 5.72
C GLN A 73 13.53 28.54 5.34
N ALA A 74 14.30 27.86 6.20
CA ALA A 74 14.53 26.43 6.08
C ALA A 74 13.26 25.69 6.54
N TYR A 75 12.49 25.18 5.58
CA TYR A 75 11.41 24.24 5.86
C TYR A 75 11.87 22.84 5.48
N VAL A 76 11.71 21.88 6.39
CA VAL A 76 11.89 20.46 6.08
C VAL A 76 10.68 20.05 5.27
N ASP A 77 10.89 19.56 4.05
CA ASP A 77 9.83 18.95 3.24
C ASP A 77 9.39 17.65 3.91
N ASP A 78 8.49 17.79 4.88
CA ASP A 78 7.85 16.71 5.64
C ASP A 78 6.60 16.20 4.90
N THR A 79 6.52 16.36 3.58
CA THR A 79 5.42 15.76 2.82
C THR A 79 5.57 14.24 2.93
N PRO A 80 4.68 13.52 3.66
CA PRO A 80 4.80 12.08 3.79
C PRO A 80 4.79 11.48 2.38
N SER A 81 5.71 10.56 2.09
CA SER A 81 5.77 9.90 0.79
C SER A 81 4.46 9.13 0.57
N ARG A 82 3.50 9.74 -0.13
CA ARG A 82 2.16 9.19 -0.36
C ARG A 82 2.21 8.21 -1.52
N TYR A 83 1.74 7.00 -1.27
CA TYR A 83 1.58 5.95 -2.26
C TYR A 83 0.12 5.53 -2.35
N ARG A 84 -0.20 4.85 -3.44
CA ARG A 84 -1.45 4.14 -3.63
C ARG A 84 -1.16 2.64 -3.72
N LEU A 85 -1.90 1.89 -2.92
CA LEU A 85 -1.97 0.43 -2.99
C LEU A 85 -3.12 0.04 -3.92
N LEU A 86 -2.84 -0.85 -4.87
CA LEU A 86 -3.85 -1.60 -5.63
C LEU A 86 -3.97 -3.01 -5.08
N THR A 87 -5.21 -3.44 -4.90
CA THR A 87 -5.57 -4.84 -4.60
C THR A 87 -6.71 -5.28 -5.51
N PRO A 88 -6.87 -6.59 -5.77
CA PRO A 88 -8.06 -7.11 -6.44
C PRO A 88 -9.34 -6.73 -5.68
N LEU A 89 -10.48 -6.62 -6.36
CA LEU A 89 -11.75 -6.34 -5.69
C LEU A 89 -12.18 -7.41 -4.68
N SER A 90 -11.66 -8.64 -4.80
CA SER A 90 -11.86 -9.73 -3.86
C SER A 90 -11.08 -9.57 -2.54
N ALA A 91 -10.08 -8.69 -2.50
CA ALA A 91 -9.35 -8.39 -1.27
C ALA A 91 -10.25 -7.64 -0.27
N PRO A 92 -10.21 -7.98 1.03
CA PRO A 92 -10.89 -7.23 2.08
C PRO A 92 -10.48 -5.75 2.09
N VAL A 93 -11.39 -4.88 2.55
CA VAL A 93 -11.09 -3.46 2.72
C VAL A 93 -10.09 -3.30 3.87
N ALA A 94 -8.89 -2.82 3.55
CA ALA A 94 -7.90 -2.44 4.55
C ALA A 94 -8.42 -1.28 5.40
N SER A 95 -8.17 -1.35 6.70
CA SER A 95 -8.54 -0.31 7.67
C SER A 95 -7.38 0.64 7.90
N ARG A 96 -7.67 1.85 8.38
CA ARG A 96 -6.64 2.80 8.80
C ARG A 96 -5.72 2.14 9.85
N GLU A 97 -4.43 2.47 9.80
CA GLU A 97 -3.36 1.89 10.62
C GLU A 97 -2.99 0.42 10.32
N ASP A 98 -3.71 -0.28 9.43
CA ASP A 98 -3.20 -1.55 8.91
C ASP A 98 -1.85 -1.30 8.20
N ILE A 99 -0.95 -2.27 8.31
CA ILE A 99 0.38 -2.21 7.69
C ILE A 99 0.40 -3.08 6.44
N VAL A 100 0.94 -2.51 5.38
CA VAL A 100 1.15 -3.16 4.09
C VAL A 100 2.64 -3.46 3.96
N ALA A 101 2.98 -4.72 3.68
CA ALA A 101 4.34 -5.16 3.42
C ALA A 101 4.43 -5.85 2.06
N VAL A 102 5.52 -5.62 1.33
CA VAL A 102 5.84 -6.40 0.13
C VAL A 102 6.59 -7.67 0.56
N VAL A 103 6.00 -8.81 0.24
CA VAL A 103 6.52 -10.14 0.62
C VAL A 103 7.29 -10.77 -0.53
N GLU A 104 6.80 -10.60 -1.76
CA GLU A 104 7.45 -11.08 -2.98
C GLU A 104 7.30 -10.01 -4.07
N ALA A 105 8.36 -9.74 -4.82
CA ALA A 105 8.38 -8.79 -5.93
C ALA A 105 9.48 -9.15 -6.93
N GLU A 106 9.32 -8.73 -8.19
CA GLU A 106 10.37 -8.86 -9.20
C GLU A 106 11.54 -7.91 -8.92
N ASP A 107 11.25 -6.69 -8.44
CA ASP A 107 12.25 -5.79 -7.87
C ASP A 107 12.49 -6.16 -6.39
N GLU A 108 13.57 -6.89 -6.13
CA GLU A 108 13.95 -7.32 -4.77
C GLU A 108 14.13 -6.14 -3.80
N SER A 109 14.43 -4.93 -4.30
CA SER A 109 14.58 -3.74 -3.45
C SER A 109 13.27 -3.27 -2.81
N ALA A 110 12.13 -3.75 -3.31
CA ALA A 110 10.82 -3.51 -2.75
C ALA A 110 10.48 -4.45 -1.59
N ILE A 111 11.08 -5.64 -1.53
CA ILE A 111 10.78 -6.65 -0.50
C ILE A 111 11.14 -6.11 0.89
N GLY A 112 10.23 -6.31 1.85
CA GLY A 112 10.40 -5.85 3.23
C GLY A 112 10.12 -4.36 3.45
N ARG A 113 9.88 -3.57 2.39
CA ARG A 113 9.34 -2.22 2.57
C ARG A 113 7.93 -2.29 3.16
N THR A 114 7.62 -1.32 4.01
CA THR A 114 6.31 -1.22 4.66
C THR A 114 5.70 0.15 4.48
N TRP A 115 4.37 0.14 4.42
CA TRP A 115 3.54 1.33 4.36
C TRP A 115 2.41 1.18 5.36
N ARG A 116 1.92 2.30 5.88
CA ARG A 116 0.77 2.33 6.77
C ARG A 116 -0.43 2.87 6.01
N VAL A 117 -1.59 2.27 6.24
CA VAL A 117 -2.84 2.68 5.59
C VAL A 117 -3.31 3.98 6.25
N ILE A 118 -3.36 5.07 5.47
CA ILE A 118 -3.76 6.39 5.96
C ILE A 118 -5.25 6.66 5.79
N ASP A 119 -5.89 6.01 4.83
CA ASP A 119 -7.32 6.12 4.64
C ASP A 119 -7.95 4.80 4.23
N ILE A 120 -9.16 4.56 4.74
CA ILE A 120 -9.95 3.37 4.41
C ILE A 120 -10.21 3.48 2.91
N GLY A 121 -9.78 2.47 2.13
CA GLY A 121 -9.64 2.58 0.68
C GLY A 121 -10.82 3.31 0.04
N GLU A 122 -10.52 4.26 -0.85
CA GLU A 122 -11.57 5.07 -1.49
C GLU A 122 -12.66 4.13 -2.00
N THR A 123 -13.93 4.55 -1.88
CA THR A 123 -15.01 3.94 -2.67
C THR A 123 -14.74 4.32 -4.12
N SER A 124 -13.75 3.68 -4.72
CA SER A 124 -13.35 3.86 -6.09
C SER A 124 -14.40 3.15 -6.94
N THR A 125 -14.97 3.86 -7.91
CA THR A 125 -15.88 3.29 -8.90
C THR A 125 -15.15 2.45 -9.95
N LEU A 126 -13.86 2.12 -9.73
CA LEU A 126 -13.10 1.24 -10.59
C LEU A 126 -13.59 -0.20 -10.44
N SER A 127 -14.09 -0.77 -11.54
CA SER A 127 -14.67 -2.11 -11.57
C SER A 127 -13.67 -3.27 -11.55
N ILE A 128 -12.38 -3.02 -11.31
CA ILE A 128 -11.30 -4.03 -11.47
C ILE A 128 -10.39 -4.12 -10.24
N VAL A 129 -10.01 -2.99 -9.64
CA VAL A 129 -9.11 -2.95 -8.48
C VAL A 129 -9.62 -1.96 -7.44
N ARG A 130 -9.27 -2.23 -6.19
CA ARG A 130 -9.43 -1.30 -5.08
C ARG A 130 -8.16 -0.48 -4.92
N THR A 131 -8.34 0.82 -4.75
CA THR A 131 -7.25 1.76 -4.45
C THR A 131 -7.30 2.17 -2.99
N THR A 132 -6.19 2.01 -2.28
CA THR A 132 -6.04 2.42 -0.87
C THR A 132 -4.88 3.39 -0.73
N TRP A 133 -5.07 4.45 0.04
CA TRP A 133 -4.02 5.41 0.33
C TRP A 133 -3.09 4.88 1.43
N VAL A 134 -1.79 4.95 1.17
CA VAL A 134 -0.77 4.50 2.14
C VAL A 134 0.40 5.49 2.21
N ASP A 135 1.01 5.64 3.38
CA ASP A 135 2.26 6.38 3.58
C ASP A 135 3.41 5.42 3.83
N GLN A 136 4.58 5.67 3.24
CA GLN A 136 5.73 4.79 3.47
C GLN A 136 6.30 5.03 4.85
N ASN A 137 6.52 3.96 5.61
CA ASN A 137 7.31 4.03 6.82
C ASN A 137 8.76 4.32 6.40
N THR A 138 9.21 5.57 6.53
CA THR A 138 10.58 5.97 6.23
C THR A 138 11.53 5.19 7.13
N GLN A 139 12.61 4.65 6.56
CA GLN A 139 13.71 4.15 7.37
C GLN A 139 14.25 5.33 8.16
N THR A 140 14.09 5.31 9.48
CA THR A 140 14.83 6.22 10.36
C THR A 140 16.29 5.88 10.18
N ARG A 141 17.02 6.69 9.40
CA ARG A 141 18.48 6.61 9.36
C ARG A 141 18.96 7.07 10.74
N SER A 142 19.34 6.12 11.59
CA SER A 142 19.99 6.45 12.86
C SER A 142 21.24 7.27 12.54
N VAL A 143 21.21 8.55 12.89
CA VAL A 143 22.39 9.40 12.81
C VAL A 143 23.39 8.84 13.82
N LYS A 144 24.56 8.45 13.32
CA LYS A 144 25.70 8.02 14.13
C LYS A 144 26.50 9.24 14.58
#